data_AF-A0A087CY28-F1
#
_entry.id   AF-A0A087CY28-F1
#
_cell.length_a   1.000
_cell.length_b   1.000
_cell.length_c   1.000
_cell.angle_alpha   90.00
_cell.angle_beta   90.00
_cell.angle_gamma   90.00
#
_symmetry.space_group_name_H-M   'P 1'
#
loop_
_entity.id
_entity.type
_entity.pdbx_description
1 polymer ?
#
loop_
_entity_poly.entity_id
_entity_poly.type
_entity_poly.pdbx_seq_one_letter_code
_entity_poly.pdbx_strand_id
1 'polypeptide(L)'
;MARYSKEQRRRAAELYERYEHSAADVIRELGYPSKEALRMWHRDWLEERRTGIPSSRGEHYSRYTDGQRRAAVEHYLTHGRRLSRTIRQMGYPSREVLAAWIDELAPGERAVKRGPVADGVRRMAVARLVAGGVTSRQVAAEVGVEASVVRNWKRQLLHEPVPEDDPVTPDKPGKRNDGAADPDASDLDGLIAERDRVRAELERIRREKREAEIELAILKGALELVGKERGADPDNLTNREKTILVKAVSAGHGIPAGRLLARVGLARSTYYHQLNAMNRPDRDEGLLALVRDVFENSLRRYGYRRVWLEPGNAGIVVSAKRVMRLMTRHGLVPLLKRARRYSSYKGELTKAPNNLVNRVFHAEEPNRLVFRQIEVDVFGG
;
A
#
# COMPACT_ATOMS: atom_id res chain seq x y z
N MET A 1 -1.24 35.84 -44.36
CA MET A 1 -0.91 36.11 -45.79
C MET A 1 0.59 36.05 -45.94
N ALA A 2 1.11 35.18 -46.82
CA ALA A 2 2.54 35.00 -47.01
C ALA A 2 3.22 36.33 -47.45
N ARG A 3 4.32 36.69 -46.78
CA ARG A 3 5.08 37.92 -47.08
C ARG A 3 6.12 37.60 -48.14
N TYR A 4 5.99 38.20 -49.33
CA TYR A 4 6.98 38.09 -50.40
C TYR A 4 7.97 39.26 -50.35
N SER A 5 9.27 38.95 -50.47
CA SER A 5 10.36 39.93 -50.44
C SER A 5 10.31 40.86 -51.66
N LYS A 6 10.94 42.04 -51.58
CA LYS A 6 11.00 43.02 -52.69
C LYS A 6 11.58 42.40 -53.97
N GLU A 7 12.60 41.55 -53.81
CA GLU A 7 13.22 40.80 -54.91
C GLU A 7 12.26 39.79 -55.56
N GLN A 8 11.48 39.07 -54.75
CA GLN A 8 10.47 38.14 -55.27
C GLN A 8 9.37 38.86 -56.04
N ARG A 9 8.92 40.03 -55.56
CA ARG A 9 7.93 40.84 -56.27
C ARG A 9 8.45 41.38 -57.59
N ARG A 10 9.70 41.86 -57.60
CA ARG A 10 10.38 42.35 -58.80
C ARG A 10 10.55 41.23 -59.83
N ARG A 11 11.02 40.06 -59.42
CA ARG A 11 11.16 38.89 -60.31
C ARG A 11 9.82 38.45 -60.90
N ALA A 12 8.75 38.47 -60.10
CA ALA A 12 7.41 38.17 -60.60
C ALA A 12 6.91 39.20 -61.62
N ALA A 13 7.15 40.49 -61.40
CA ALA A 13 6.79 41.56 -62.35
C ALA A 13 7.59 41.47 -63.66
N GLU A 14 8.89 41.13 -63.61
CA GLU A 14 9.73 40.93 -64.79
C GLU A 14 9.28 39.72 -65.63
N LEU A 15 8.90 38.60 -64.99
CA LEU A 15 8.33 37.44 -65.70
C LEU A 15 6.95 37.74 -66.30
N TYR A 16 6.17 38.60 -65.64
CA TYR A 16 4.86 39.02 -66.14
C TYR A 16 4.95 39.78 -67.47
N GLU A 17 5.97 40.64 -67.63
CA GLU A 17 6.25 41.31 -68.90
C GLU A 17 6.71 40.31 -69.97
N ARG A 18 7.57 39.36 -69.59
CA ARG A 18 8.12 38.33 -70.50
C ARG A 18 7.05 37.43 -71.09
N TYR A 19 6.01 37.10 -70.33
CA TYR A 19 4.89 36.27 -70.77
C TYR A 19 3.70 37.09 -71.28
N GLU A 20 3.95 38.28 -71.83
CA GLU A 20 2.92 39.13 -72.44
C GLU A 20 1.71 39.38 -71.52
N HIS A 21 1.97 39.59 -70.22
CA HIS A 21 0.95 39.84 -69.20
C HIS A 21 0.04 38.63 -68.88
N SER A 22 0.48 37.41 -69.18
CA SER A 22 -0.17 36.17 -68.75
C SER A 22 0.15 35.84 -67.29
N ALA A 23 -0.82 36.11 -66.40
CA ALA A 23 -0.67 35.82 -64.98
C ALA A 23 -0.65 34.30 -64.69
N ALA A 24 -1.28 33.50 -65.56
CA ALA A 24 -1.36 32.06 -65.39
C ALA A 24 0.00 31.38 -65.58
N ASP A 25 0.82 31.88 -66.51
CA ASP A 25 2.16 31.32 -66.78
C ASP A 25 3.15 31.68 -65.67
N VAL A 26 3.12 32.92 -65.18
CA VAL A 26 3.94 33.37 -64.03
C VAL A 26 3.64 32.54 -62.77
N ILE A 27 2.36 32.29 -62.49
CA ILE A 27 1.93 31.52 -61.32
C ILE A 27 2.31 30.04 -61.48
N ARG A 28 2.24 29.49 -62.69
CA ARG A 28 2.67 28.11 -62.97
C ARG A 28 4.17 27.92 -62.75
N GLU A 29 4.98 28.93 -63.09
CA GLU A 29 6.44 28.86 -62.96
C GLU A 29 6.92 29.14 -61.52
N LEU A 30 6.39 30.17 -60.87
CA LEU A 30 6.85 30.58 -59.54
C LEU A 30 6.09 29.90 -58.39
N GLY A 31 4.86 29.42 -58.62
CA GLY A 31 3.98 28.89 -57.57
C GLY A 31 3.39 29.96 -56.63
N TYR A 32 3.71 31.23 -56.88
CA TYR A 32 3.21 32.44 -56.24
C TYR A 32 3.29 33.59 -57.27
N PRO A 33 2.69 34.77 -57.08
CA PRO A 33 1.69 35.20 -56.09
C PRO A 33 0.25 35.02 -56.63
N SER A 34 -0.77 35.59 -55.97
CA SER A 34 -2.11 35.65 -56.57
C SER A 34 -2.14 36.55 -57.82
N LYS A 35 -3.07 36.28 -58.75
CA LYS A 35 -3.27 37.07 -59.98
C LYS A 35 -3.42 38.58 -59.71
N GLU A 36 -4.09 38.94 -58.62
CA GLU A 36 -4.28 40.33 -58.20
C GLU A 36 -3.01 40.95 -57.62
N ALA A 37 -2.26 40.21 -56.80
CA ALA A 37 -0.99 40.66 -56.27
C ALA A 37 0.04 40.90 -57.38
N LEU A 38 0.07 40.03 -58.40
CA LEU A 38 0.97 40.18 -59.55
C LEU A 38 0.71 41.46 -60.35
N ARG A 39 -0.58 41.76 -60.62
CA ARG A 39 -0.97 43.00 -61.32
C ARG A 39 -0.64 44.25 -60.51
N MET A 40 -0.81 44.20 -59.19
CA MET A 40 -0.43 45.31 -58.32
C MET A 40 1.09 45.51 -58.30
N TRP A 41 1.87 44.44 -58.18
CA TRP A 41 3.34 44.53 -58.18
C TRP A 41 3.89 44.99 -59.52
N HIS A 42 3.29 44.58 -60.63
CA HIS A 42 3.66 45.06 -61.97
C HIS A 42 3.38 46.55 -62.14
N ARG A 43 2.22 47.04 -61.64
CA ARG A 43 1.91 48.48 -61.63
C ARG A 43 2.90 49.29 -60.80
N ASP A 44 3.17 48.84 -59.58
CA ASP A 44 4.15 49.49 -58.70
C ASP A 44 5.55 49.47 -59.35
N TRP A 45 5.95 48.37 -60.00
CA TRP A 45 7.22 48.25 -60.73
C TRP A 45 7.32 49.20 -61.94
N LEU A 46 6.23 49.42 -62.67
CA LEU A 46 6.18 50.41 -63.76
C LEU A 46 6.30 51.86 -63.22
N GLU A 47 5.69 52.16 -62.08
CA GLU A 47 5.83 53.45 -61.41
C GLU A 47 7.25 53.68 -60.89
N GLU A 48 7.89 52.65 -60.31
CA GLU A 48 9.31 52.70 -59.90
C GLU A 48 10.23 52.98 -61.10
N ARG A 49 10.00 52.33 -62.27
CA ARG A 49 10.78 52.59 -63.50
C ARG A 49 10.59 53.99 -64.05
N ARG A 50 9.41 54.59 -63.85
CA ARG A 50 9.09 55.93 -64.34
C ARG A 50 9.63 57.04 -63.45
N THR A 51 9.64 56.83 -62.14
CA THR A 51 9.93 57.88 -61.15
C THR A 51 11.28 57.72 -60.45
N GLY A 52 11.89 56.52 -60.52
CA GLY A 52 13.11 56.17 -59.78
C GLY A 52 12.90 56.02 -58.27
N ILE A 53 11.68 56.25 -57.76
CA ILE A 53 11.34 56.15 -56.35
C ILE A 53 10.74 54.76 -56.10
N PRO A 54 11.36 53.94 -55.23
CA PRO A 54 10.80 52.64 -54.90
C PRO A 54 9.42 52.74 -54.23
N SER A 55 8.53 51.80 -54.51
CA SER A 55 7.23 51.68 -53.87
C SER A 55 7.41 51.33 -52.39
N SER A 56 6.88 52.20 -51.52
CA SER A 56 6.81 51.98 -50.07
C SER A 56 5.68 51.02 -49.66
N ARG A 57 4.91 50.47 -50.63
CA ARG A 57 3.83 49.51 -50.36
C ARG A 57 4.37 48.17 -49.88
N GLY A 58 4.32 48.00 -48.56
CA GLY A 58 4.81 46.81 -47.86
C GLY A 58 6.05 47.08 -47.00
N GLU A 59 6.61 48.29 -47.05
CA GLU A 59 7.49 48.78 -46.00
C GLU A 59 6.62 49.09 -44.78
N HIS A 60 6.75 48.29 -43.74
CA HIS A 60 6.05 48.56 -42.49
C HIS A 60 6.62 49.85 -41.90
N TYR A 61 5.78 50.88 -41.75
CA TYR A 61 6.01 51.95 -40.79
C TYR A 61 6.31 51.30 -39.44
N SER A 62 7.58 51.31 -39.00
CA SER A 62 7.89 51.05 -37.60
C SER A 62 7.19 52.15 -36.82
N ARG A 63 6.16 51.80 -36.06
CA ARG A 63 5.33 52.76 -35.30
C ARG A 63 6.16 53.59 -34.30
N TYR A 64 7.40 53.16 -34.02
CA TYR A 64 8.34 53.80 -33.11
C TYR A 64 9.74 53.82 -33.70
N THR A 65 10.47 54.90 -33.45
CA THR A 65 11.87 55.03 -33.86
C THR A 65 12.80 54.22 -32.94
N ASP A 66 13.98 53.84 -33.41
CA ASP A 66 14.95 53.12 -32.57
C ASP A 66 15.40 53.92 -31.34
N GLY A 67 15.42 55.26 -31.45
CA GLY A 67 15.67 56.15 -30.31
C GLY A 67 14.55 56.07 -29.25
N GLN A 68 13.29 56.09 -29.67
CA GLN A 68 12.14 55.91 -28.78
C GLN A 68 12.14 54.53 -28.11
N ARG A 69 12.53 53.50 -28.86
CA ARG A 69 12.67 52.13 -28.36
C ARG A 69 13.73 52.02 -27.26
N ARG A 70 14.93 52.58 -27.49
CA ARG A 70 16.03 52.55 -26.50
C ARG A 70 15.69 53.36 -25.25
N ALA A 71 15.12 54.56 -25.40
CA ALA A 71 14.73 55.40 -24.28
C ALA A 71 13.68 54.72 -23.37
N ALA A 72 12.72 53.99 -23.95
CA ALA A 72 11.71 53.26 -23.19
C ALA A 72 12.30 52.09 -22.38
N VAL A 73 13.28 51.37 -22.93
CA VAL A 73 13.99 50.29 -22.24
C VAL A 73 14.92 50.84 -21.15
N GLU A 74 15.65 51.91 -21.42
CA GLU A 74 16.54 52.55 -20.45
C GLU A 74 15.78 53.09 -19.24
N HIS A 75 14.65 53.77 -19.47
CA HIS A 75 13.77 54.21 -18.39
C HIS A 75 13.25 53.03 -17.55
N TYR A 76 13.01 51.87 -18.17
CA TYR A 76 12.57 50.67 -17.45
C TYR A 76 13.65 50.10 -16.53
N LEU A 77 14.90 50.05 -17.01
CA LEU A 77 16.03 49.54 -16.23
C LEU A 77 16.34 50.44 -15.04
N THR A 78 16.25 51.75 -15.22
CA THR A 78 16.56 52.76 -14.18
C THR A 78 15.43 52.93 -13.15
N HIS A 79 14.15 52.84 -13.55
CA HIS A 79 13.01 53.15 -12.68
C HIS A 79 12.32 51.92 -12.06
N GLY A 80 13.14 50.97 -11.61
CA GLY A 80 12.70 49.83 -10.79
C GLY A 80 11.97 48.73 -11.56
N ARG A 81 12.24 48.57 -12.86
CA ARG A 81 11.85 47.40 -13.68
C ARG A 81 10.35 47.10 -13.66
N ARG A 82 9.51 48.15 -13.72
CA ARG A 82 8.05 48.04 -13.79
C ARG A 82 7.50 48.54 -15.13
N LEU A 83 7.03 47.62 -15.97
CA LEU A 83 6.43 47.90 -17.28
C LEU A 83 5.30 48.95 -17.22
N SER A 84 4.43 48.88 -16.21
CA SER A 84 3.30 49.83 -16.12
C SER A 84 3.75 51.26 -15.77
N ARG A 85 4.86 51.41 -15.04
CA ARG A 85 5.38 52.73 -14.66
C ARG A 85 6.00 53.43 -15.85
N THR A 86 6.80 52.71 -16.63
CA THR A 86 7.43 53.23 -17.85
C THR A 86 6.41 53.63 -18.91
N ILE A 87 5.33 52.85 -19.07
CA ILE A 87 4.26 53.18 -20.02
C ILE A 87 3.49 54.43 -19.58
N ARG A 88 3.21 54.58 -18.29
CA ARG A 88 2.56 55.79 -17.75
C ARG A 88 3.44 57.03 -17.91
N GLN A 89 4.75 56.90 -17.73
CA GLN A 89 5.69 58.02 -17.82
C GLN A 89 5.95 58.45 -19.26
N MET A 90 6.14 57.48 -20.17
CA MET A 90 6.52 57.76 -21.57
C MET A 90 5.30 57.94 -22.49
N GLY A 91 4.10 57.48 -22.11
CA GLY A 91 2.88 57.60 -22.91
C GLY A 91 2.80 56.63 -24.11
N TYR A 92 3.87 55.92 -24.39
CA TYR A 92 4.02 54.85 -25.39
C TYR A 92 5.11 53.87 -24.88
N PRO A 93 5.28 52.66 -25.42
CA PRO A 93 4.42 51.84 -26.28
C PRO A 93 3.45 50.96 -25.44
N SER A 94 2.78 49.98 -26.06
CA SER A 94 1.96 49.00 -25.32
C SER A 94 2.84 48.05 -24.49
N ARG A 95 2.23 47.41 -23.47
CA ARG A 95 2.95 46.51 -22.53
C ARG A 95 3.67 45.36 -23.22
N GLU A 96 3.07 44.80 -24.25
CA GLU A 96 3.63 43.69 -25.04
C GLU A 96 4.81 44.14 -25.88
N VAL A 97 4.69 45.32 -26.50
CA VAL A 97 5.76 45.91 -27.32
C VAL A 97 6.96 46.28 -26.46
N LEU A 98 6.74 46.90 -25.29
CA LEU A 98 7.83 47.20 -24.36
C LEU A 98 8.49 45.92 -23.83
N ALA A 99 7.72 44.86 -23.56
CA ALA A 99 8.27 43.58 -23.12
C ALA A 99 9.16 42.96 -24.20
N ALA A 100 8.72 42.95 -25.47
CA ALA A 100 9.52 42.47 -26.59
C ALA A 100 10.80 43.30 -26.78
N TRP A 101 10.71 44.63 -26.64
CA TRP A 101 11.90 45.49 -26.73
C TRP A 101 12.92 45.23 -25.63
N ILE A 102 12.47 44.95 -24.40
CA ILE A 102 13.35 44.57 -23.29
C ILE A 102 13.98 43.21 -23.56
N ASP A 103 13.21 42.22 -24.00
CA ASP A 103 13.73 40.89 -24.31
C ASP A 103 14.78 40.94 -25.43
N GLU A 104 14.64 41.85 -26.41
CA GLU A 104 15.61 42.03 -27.50
C GLU A 104 16.82 42.91 -27.12
N LEU A 105 16.67 43.98 -26.33
CA LEU A 105 17.76 44.92 -26.02
C LEU A 105 18.47 44.66 -24.68
N ALA A 106 17.82 43.95 -23.75
CA ALA A 106 18.34 43.64 -22.42
C ALA A 106 17.81 42.25 -21.97
N PRO A 107 18.29 41.16 -22.60
CA PRO A 107 17.80 39.82 -22.32
C PRO A 107 18.02 39.43 -20.84
N GLY A 108 16.99 38.89 -20.20
CA GLY A 108 17.04 38.44 -18.80
C GLY A 108 16.76 39.52 -17.75
N GLU A 109 16.72 40.80 -18.12
CA GLU A 109 16.48 41.91 -17.19
C GLU A 109 14.97 42.22 -16.97
N ARG A 110 14.10 41.44 -17.61
CA ARG A 110 12.65 41.55 -17.46
C ARG A 110 12.18 40.91 -16.15
N ALA A 111 11.51 41.70 -15.31
CA ALA A 111 10.88 41.22 -14.09
C ALA A 111 9.60 40.45 -14.44
N VAL A 112 9.73 39.14 -14.64
CA VAL A 112 8.60 38.23 -14.89
C VAL A 112 7.91 37.96 -13.55
N LYS A 113 6.60 38.23 -13.45
CA LYS A 113 5.79 37.65 -12.37
C LYS A 113 5.86 36.14 -12.55
N ARG A 114 6.38 35.45 -11.53
CA ARG A 114 6.66 34.00 -11.49
C ARG A 114 5.60 33.20 -12.27
N GLY A 115 6.06 32.43 -13.25
CA GLY A 115 5.20 31.64 -14.14
C GLY A 115 4.39 30.57 -13.40
N PRO A 116 3.40 29.96 -14.07
CA PRO A 116 2.59 28.90 -13.47
C PRO A 116 3.48 27.74 -13.02
N VAL A 117 3.37 27.36 -11.75
CA VAL A 117 4.07 26.19 -11.21
C VAL A 117 3.44 24.93 -11.79
N ALA A 118 4.28 24.00 -12.26
CA ALA A 118 3.82 22.72 -12.80
C ALA A 118 2.93 21.96 -11.80
N ASP A 119 1.85 21.35 -12.29
CA ASP A 119 0.82 20.74 -11.43
C ASP A 119 1.37 19.62 -10.53
N GLY A 120 2.38 18.88 -10.99
CA GLY A 120 3.08 17.88 -10.17
C GLY A 120 3.77 18.48 -8.95
N VAL A 121 4.44 19.63 -9.11
CA VAL A 121 5.09 20.36 -8.01
C VAL A 121 4.06 20.91 -7.03
N ARG A 122 2.92 21.41 -7.55
CA ARG A 122 1.77 21.85 -6.75
C ARG A 122 1.20 20.74 -5.87
N ARG A 123 0.96 19.53 -6.42
CA ARG A 123 0.42 18.40 -5.64
C ARG A 123 1.40 17.89 -4.59
N MET A 124 2.68 17.82 -4.93
CA MET A 124 3.74 17.39 -4.00
C MET A 124 3.88 18.37 -2.83
N ALA A 125 3.82 19.67 -3.09
CA ALA A 125 3.83 20.71 -2.06
C ALA A 125 2.66 20.56 -1.06
N VAL A 126 1.47 20.25 -1.55
CA VAL A 126 0.28 20.04 -0.70
C VAL A 126 0.36 18.71 0.06
N ALA A 127 0.77 17.62 -0.57
CA ALA A 127 0.95 16.33 0.11
C ALA A 127 1.93 16.44 1.28
N ARG A 128 3.05 17.16 1.08
CA ARG A 128 4.05 17.39 2.13
C ARG A 128 3.52 18.29 3.25
N LEU A 129 2.71 19.29 2.94
CA LEU A 129 2.05 20.12 3.94
C LEU A 129 1.03 19.32 4.79
N VAL A 130 0.32 18.37 4.18
CA VAL A 130 -0.68 17.52 4.86
C VAL A 130 -0.04 16.43 5.71
N ALA A 131 1.10 15.88 5.27
CA ALA A 131 1.88 14.91 6.04
C ALA A 131 2.40 15.47 7.39
N GLY A 132 2.38 16.80 7.57
CA GLY A 132 2.80 17.46 8.80
C GLY A 132 4.31 17.68 8.87
N GLY A 133 4.75 18.42 9.89
CA GLY A 133 6.18 18.68 10.14
C GLY A 133 6.82 19.82 9.33
N VAL A 134 6.11 20.42 8.38
CA VAL A 134 6.56 21.62 7.64
C VAL A 134 5.46 22.68 7.58
N THR A 135 5.86 23.95 7.67
CA THR A 135 4.94 25.09 7.56
C THR A 135 4.73 25.49 6.11
N SER A 136 3.58 26.12 5.79
CA SER A 136 3.33 26.64 4.44
C SER A 136 4.40 27.66 3.98
N ARG A 137 5.08 28.35 4.90
CA ARG A 137 6.20 29.25 4.59
C ARG A 137 7.44 28.49 4.12
N GLN A 138 7.77 27.36 4.77
CA GLN A 138 8.91 26.53 4.38
C GLN A 138 8.67 25.86 3.02
N VAL A 139 7.47 25.31 2.80
CA VAL A 139 7.10 24.72 1.51
C VAL A 139 7.10 25.77 0.39
N ALA A 140 6.67 27.00 0.69
CA ALA A 140 6.68 28.09 -0.28
C ALA A 140 8.10 28.55 -0.64
N ALA A 141 9.01 28.59 0.33
CA ALA A 141 10.41 28.91 0.09
C ALA A 141 11.10 27.87 -0.82
N GLU A 142 10.82 26.57 -0.60
CA GLU A 142 11.37 25.48 -1.42
C GLU A 142 10.85 25.51 -2.87
N VAL A 143 9.56 25.81 -3.06
CA VAL A 143 8.92 25.84 -4.38
C VAL A 143 9.09 27.19 -5.09
N GLY A 144 9.65 28.19 -4.39
CA GLY A 144 9.81 29.53 -4.92
C GLY A 144 8.48 30.26 -5.13
N VAL A 145 7.47 30.01 -4.29
CA VAL A 145 6.16 30.69 -4.31
C VAL A 145 5.90 31.43 -3.00
N GLU A 146 4.79 32.16 -2.94
CA GLU A 146 4.36 32.80 -1.70
C GLU A 146 3.60 31.80 -0.82
N ALA A 147 3.69 31.94 0.51
CA ALA A 147 3.02 31.04 1.45
C ALA A 147 1.48 31.02 1.31
N SER A 148 0.89 32.13 0.86
CA SER A 148 -0.54 32.26 0.55
C SER A 148 -0.96 31.35 -0.62
N VAL A 149 -0.11 31.20 -1.63
CA VAL A 149 -0.34 30.35 -2.81
C VAL A 149 -0.40 28.87 -2.41
N VAL A 150 0.50 28.42 -1.53
CA VAL A 150 0.50 27.03 -1.03
C VAL A 150 -0.75 26.74 -0.19
N ARG A 151 -1.22 27.71 0.62
CA ARG A 151 -2.48 27.58 1.36
C ARG A 151 -3.69 27.49 0.42
N ASN A 152 -3.70 28.29 -0.65
CA ASN A 152 -4.75 28.23 -1.66
C ASN A 152 -4.74 26.91 -2.42
N TRP A 153 -3.56 26.35 -2.74
CA TRP A 153 -3.46 25.02 -3.33
C TRP A 153 -4.01 23.93 -2.40
N LYS A 154 -3.69 23.99 -1.10
CA LYS A 154 -4.23 23.05 -0.11
C LYS A 154 -5.75 23.12 -0.07
N ARG A 155 -6.33 24.34 0.03
CA ARG A 155 -7.79 24.55 0.04
C ARG A 155 -8.47 23.99 -1.22
N GLN A 156 -7.90 24.26 -2.39
CA GLN A 156 -8.46 23.82 -3.66
C GLN A 156 -8.34 22.30 -3.89
N LEU A 157 -7.24 21.66 -3.47
CA LEU A 157 -7.02 20.23 -3.68
C LEU A 157 -7.71 19.34 -2.65
N LEU A 158 -8.01 19.87 -1.46
CA LEU A 158 -8.66 19.12 -0.38
C LEU A 158 -10.14 19.46 -0.19
N HIS A 159 -10.67 20.43 -0.95
CA HIS A 159 -12.06 20.89 -0.84
C HIS A 159 -12.47 21.26 0.61
N GLU A 160 -11.57 21.90 1.37
CA GLU A 160 -11.88 22.38 2.74
C GLU A 160 -12.94 23.51 2.66
N PRO A 161 -14.04 23.44 3.44
CA PRO A 161 -15.08 24.47 3.42
C PRO A 161 -14.54 25.80 3.96
N VAL A 162 -14.97 26.90 3.35
CA VAL A 162 -14.58 28.27 3.73
C VAL A 162 -15.22 28.61 5.08
N PRO A 163 -14.45 28.92 6.13
CA PRO A 163 -15.01 29.50 7.36
C PRO A 163 -15.57 30.89 7.04
N GLU A 164 -16.79 31.20 7.50
CA GLU A 164 -17.51 32.44 7.17
C GLU A 164 -16.78 33.73 7.64
N ASP A 165 -15.79 33.62 8.53
CA ASP A 165 -15.10 34.75 9.17
C ASP A 165 -13.70 35.09 8.61
N ASP A 166 -13.25 34.52 7.48
CA ASP A 166 -11.91 34.79 6.93
C ASP A 166 -11.97 35.95 5.89
N PRO A 167 -11.33 37.12 6.11
CA PRO A 167 -11.49 38.32 5.27
C PRO A 167 -10.71 38.27 3.95
N VAL A 168 -10.42 37.07 3.43
CA VAL A 168 -9.78 36.91 2.13
C VAL A 168 -10.85 36.83 1.06
N THR A 169 -11.25 37.98 0.52
CA THR A 169 -12.00 38.08 -0.73
C THR A 169 -11.35 37.16 -1.78
N PRO A 170 -12.09 36.21 -2.38
CA PRO A 170 -11.61 35.51 -3.55
C PRO A 170 -11.36 36.57 -4.63
N ASP A 171 -10.14 36.64 -5.14
CA ASP A 171 -9.87 37.40 -6.36
C ASP A 171 -10.90 36.96 -7.40
N LYS A 172 -11.69 37.93 -7.92
CA LYS A 172 -12.66 37.70 -8.99
C LYS A 172 -11.99 36.85 -10.08
N PRO A 173 -12.59 35.72 -10.50
CA PRO A 173 -12.01 34.94 -11.59
C PRO A 173 -11.92 35.88 -12.80
N GLY A 174 -10.69 36.14 -13.24
CA GLY A 174 -10.45 36.87 -14.48
C GLY A 174 -11.24 36.19 -15.59
N LYS A 175 -11.87 37.02 -16.45
CA LYS A 175 -12.61 36.58 -17.65
C LYS A 175 -11.98 35.31 -18.22
N ARG A 176 -12.68 34.20 -18.08
CA ARG A 176 -12.44 33.01 -18.89
C ARG A 176 -12.61 33.45 -20.34
N ASN A 177 -11.65 33.12 -21.20
CA ASN A 177 -11.83 33.24 -22.63
C ASN A 177 -12.96 32.28 -23.03
N ASP A 178 -14.11 32.86 -23.32
CA ASP A 178 -15.22 32.31 -24.07
C ASP A 178 -14.68 31.87 -25.45
N GLY A 179 -14.35 30.58 -25.57
CA GLY A 179 -13.76 30.01 -26.79
C GLY A 179 -13.24 28.58 -26.69
N ALA A 180 -13.11 28.01 -25.48
CA ALA A 180 -12.98 26.56 -25.31
C ALA A 180 -14.31 26.05 -24.77
N ALA A 181 -14.97 25.16 -25.52
CA ALA A 181 -16.14 24.44 -25.04
C ALA A 181 -15.82 23.87 -23.65
N ASP A 182 -16.64 24.21 -22.66
CA ASP A 182 -16.63 23.51 -21.37
C ASP A 182 -16.72 22.00 -21.67
N PRO A 183 -15.92 21.14 -21.02
CA PRO A 183 -16.15 19.71 -21.12
C PRO A 183 -17.60 19.47 -20.68
N ASP A 184 -18.39 18.84 -21.56
CA ASP A 184 -19.81 18.59 -21.37
C ASP A 184 -20.04 18.14 -19.92
N ALA A 185 -20.95 18.79 -19.18
CA ALA A 185 -21.24 18.42 -17.80
C ALA A 185 -21.60 16.92 -17.65
N SER A 186 -22.08 16.31 -18.75
CA SER A 186 -22.32 14.88 -18.93
C SER A 186 -21.05 14.01 -18.80
N ASP A 187 -19.89 14.47 -19.26
CA ASP A 187 -18.63 13.71 -19.20
C ASP A 187 -18.05 13.70 -17.78
N LEU A 188 -18.21 14.79 -17.02
CA LEU A 188 -17.77 14.87 -15.63
C LEU A 188 -18.63 13.99 -14.71
N ASP A 189 -19.95 13.98 -14.91
CA ASP A 189 -20.86 13.10 -14.17
C ASP A 189 -20.59 11.62 -14.48
N GLY A 190 -20.25 11.30 -15.74
CA GLY A 190 -19.80 9.96 -16.15
C GLY A 190 -18.54 9.50 -15.40
N LEU A 191 -17.52 10.35 -15.31
CA LEU A 191 -16.28 10.06 -14.59
C LEU A 191 -16.49 9.93 -13.06
N ILE A 192 -17.39 10.72 -12.48
CA ILE A 192 -17.77 10.61 -11.07
C ILE A 192 -18.46 9.28 -10.80
N ALA A 193 -19.39 8.87 -11.67
CA ALA A 193 -20.08 7.59 -11.57
C ALA A 193 -19.10 6.41 -11.73
N GLU A 194 -18.16 6.49 -12.67
CA GLU A 194 -17.12 5.46 -12.86
C GLU A 194 -16.20 5.35 -11.63
N ARG A 195 -15.74 6.48 -11.10
CA ARG A 195 -14.96 6.52 -9.86
C ARG A 195 -15.70 5.87 -8.70
N ASP A 196 -16.99 6.16 -8.54
CA ASP A 196 -17.79 5.61 -7.45
C ASP A 196 -18.06 4.11 -7.63
N ARG A 197 -18.24 3.65 -8.88
CA ARG A 197 -18.28 2.22 -9.22
C ARG A 197 -16.97 1.52 -8.85
N VAL A 198 -15.82 2.07 -9.26
CA VAL A 198 -14.51 1.50 -8.95
C VAL A 198 -14.24 1.48 -7.44
N ARG A 199 -14.64 2.52 -6.70
CA ARG A 199 -14.57 2.52 -5.23
C ARG A 199 -15.45 1.42 -4.62
N ALA A 200 -16.69 1.29 -5.08
CA ALA A 200 -17.60 0.25 -4.59
C ALA A 200 -17.05 -1.16 -4.86
N GLU A 201 -16.44 -1.36 -6.02
CA GLU A 201 -15.78 -2.62 -6.38
C GLU A 201 -14.52 -2.88 -5.52
N LEU A 202 -13.68 -1.87 -5.29
CA LEU A 202 -12.55 -1.98 -4.37
C LEU A 202 -13.01 -2.32 -2.95
N GLU A 203 -14.11 -1.73 -2.48
CA GLU A 203 -14.69 -2.08 -1.19
C GLU A 203 -15.28 -3.48 -1.15
N ARG A 204 -15.87 -3.96 -2.25
CA ARG A 204 -16.30 -5.36 -2.41
C ARG A 204 -15.11 -6.30 -2.28
N ILE A 205 -14.06 -6.11 -3.08
CA ILE A 205 -12.85 -6.95 -3.07
C ILE A 205 -12.16 -6.91 -1.70
N ARG A 206 -12.07 -5.73 -1.08
CA ARG A 206 -11.52 -5.59 0.28
C ARG A 206 -12.34 -6.32 1.34
N ARG A 207 -13.66 -6.46 1.15
CA ARG A 207 -14.52 -7.25 2.05
C ARG A 207 -14.30 -8.73 1.82
N GLU A 208 -14.34 -9.18 0.58
CA GLU A 208 -14.08 -10.59 0.20
C GLU A 208 -12.71 -11.07 0.69
N LYS A 209 -11.66 -10.25 0.49
CA LYS A 209 -10.31 -10.55 1.00
C LYS A 209 -10.29 -10.70 2.52
N ARG A 210 -10.93 -9.78 3.25
CA ARG A 210 -11.03 -9.85 4.71
C ARG A 210 -11.76 -11.12 5.16
N GLU A 211 -12.80 -11.53 4.44
CA GLU A 211 -13.51 -12.77 4.75
C GLU A 211 -12.66 -14.00 4.49
N ALA A 212 -11.95 -14.05 3.36
CA ALA A 212 -11.01 -15.13 3.06
C ALA A 212 -9.86 -15.22 4.06
N GLU A 213 -9.31 -14.09 4.53
CA GLU A 213 -8.28 -14.05 5.57
C GLU A 213 -8.78 -14.66 6.90
N ILE A 214 -10.05 -14.45 7.24
CA ILE A 214 -10.66 -15.03 8.44
C ILE A 214 -10.81 -16.54 8.31
N GLU A 215 -11.29 -17.03 7.17
CA GLU A 215 -11.41 -18.47 6.92
C GLU A 215 -10.04 -19.15 6.96
N LEU A 216 -9.02 -18.54 6.35
CA LEU A 216 -7.65 -19.04 6.42
C LEU A 216 -7.11 -19.09 7.86
N ALA A 217 -7.43 -18.10 8.70
CA ALA A 217 -7.04 -18.10 10.10
C ALA A 217 -7.72 -19.23 10.89
N ILE A 218 -9.01 -19.48 10.64
CA ILE A 218 -9.75 -20.59 11.25
C ILE A 218 -9.14 -21.93 10.83
N LEU A 219 -8.90 -22.14 9.53
CA LEU A 219 -8.33 -23.39 9.00
C LEU A 219 -6.91 -23.64 9.52
N LYS A 220 -6.05 -22.62 9.53
CA LYS A 220 -4.68 -22.73 10.07
C LYS A 220 -4.69 -23.04 11.57
N GLY A 221 -5.52 -22.33 12.34
CA GLY A 221 -5.63 -22.59 13.77
C GLY A 221 -6.22 -23.97 14.08
N ALA A 222 -7.16 -24.45 13.28
CA ALA A 222 -7.67 -25.82 13.38
C ALA A 222 -6.55 -26.84 13.14
N LEU A 223 -5.76 -26.66 12.08
CA LEU A 223 -4.61 -27.52 11.77
C LEU A 223 -3.57 -27.56 12.92
N GLU A 224 -3.29 -26.41 13.54
CA GLU A 224 -2.36 -26.34 14.68
C GLU A 224 -2.88 -27.11 15.91
N LEU A 225 -4.18 -27.06 16.18
CA LEU A 225 -4.79 -27.76 17.32
C LEU A 225 -4.86 -29.27 17.12
N VAL A 226 -5.10 -29.70 15.88
CA VAL A 226 -5.27 -31.09 15.47
C VAL A 226 -3.93 -31.84 15.38
N GLY A 227 -2.82 -31.11 15.23
CA GLY A 227 -1.48 -31.68 15.08
C GLY A 227 -1.23 -32.28 13.70
N LYS A 228 0.04 -32.49 13.33
CA LYS A 228 0.44 -33.08 12.02
C LYS A 228 0.23 -34.61 11.93
N GLU A 229 -0.55 -35.20 12.84
CA GLU A 229 -0.77 -36.65 12.85
C GLU A 229 -1.84 -37.03 11.81
N ARG A 230 -1.48 -37.92 10.89
CA ARG A 230 -2.35 -38.44 9.83
C ARG A 230 -3.57 -39.12 10.46
N GLY A 231 -4.72 -38.45 10.48
CA GLY A 231 -5.99 -39.04 10.86
C GLY A 231 -6.93 -38.14 11.65
N ALA A 232 -6.48 -36.96 12.06
CA ALA A 232 -7.32 -36.04 12.79
C ALA A 232 -8.00 -35.06 11.80
N ASP A 233 -9.32 -35.20 11.72
CA ASP A 233 -10.17 -34.51 10.76
C ASP A 233 -10.36 -33.04 11.19
N PRO A 234 -9.89 -32.05 10.40
CA PRO A 234 -10.10 -30.64 10.71
C PRO A 234 -11.58 -30.25 10.76
N ASP A 235 -12.48 -31.07 10.22
CA ASP A 235 -13.93 -30.85 10.30
C ASP A 235 -14.54 -31.37 11.62
N ASN A 236 -13.80 -32.14 12.43
CA ASN A 236 -14.31 -32.76 13.66
C ASN A 236 -13.60 -32.29 14.95
N LEU A 237 -13.43 -30.97 15.12
CA LEU A 237 -12.92 -30.41 16.38
C LEU A 237 -13.90 -30.60 17.55
N THR A 238 -13.37 -30.92 18.73
CA THR A 238 -14.16 -30.93 19.98
C THR A 238 -14.63 -29.52 20.35
N ASN A 239 -15.74 -29.41 21.09
CA ASN A 239 -16.26 -28.11 21.57
C ASN A 239 -15.21 -27.30 22.35
N ARG A 240 -14.28 -27.96 23.03
CA ARG A 240 -13.18 -27.32 23.75
C ARG A 240 -12.16 -26.72 22.78
N GLU A 241 -11.72 -27.48 21.78
CA GLU A 241 -10.79 -27.01 20.75
C GLU A 241 -11.40 -25.88 19.92
N LYS A 242 -12.67 -26.00 19.51
CA LYS A 242 -13.43 -24.92 18.86
C LYS A 242 -13.42 -23.63 19.70
N THR A 243 -13.55 -23.74 21.02
CA THR A 243 -13.50 -22.59 21.92
C THR A 243 -12.11 -21.95 21.97
N ILE A 244 -11.05 -22.77 22.00
CA ILE A 244 -9.65 -22.31 21.97
C ILE A 244 -9.35 -21.59 20.65
N LEU A 245 -9.77 -22.19 19.53
CA LEU A 245 -9.63 -21.62 18.19
C LEU A 245 -10.31 -20.25 18.09
N VAL A 246 -11.58 -20.16 18.49
CA VAL A 246 -12.34 -18.91 18.47
C VAL A 246 -11.69 -17.86 19.36
N LYS A 247 -11.19 -18.23 20.54
CA LYS A 247 -10.47 -17.31 21.44
C LYS A 247 -9.18 -16.78 20.79
N ALA A 248 -8.39 -17.65 20.17
CA ALA A 248 -7.13 -17.27 19.52
C ALA A 248 -7.35 -16.37 18.30
N VAL A 249 -8.25 -16.75 17.38
CA VAL A 249 -8.55 -15.98 16.18
C VAL A 249 -9.22 -14.63 16.52
N SER A 250 -10.10 -14.61 17.52
CA SER A 250 -10.72 -13.37 18.01
C SER A 250 -9.66 -12.39 18.54
N ALA A 251 -8.70 -12.86 19.34
CA ALA A 251 -7.63 -12.04 19.87
C ALA A 251 -6.62 -11.59 18.81
N GLY A 252 -6.24 -12.47 17.88
CA GLY A 252 -5.23 -12.19 16.85
C GLY A 252 -5.71 -11.21 15.77
N HIS A 253 -7.00 -11.22 15.44
CA HIS A 253 -7.56 -10.42 14.35
C HIS A 253 -8.53 -9.31 14.81
N GLY A 254 -8.78 -9.18 16.11
CA GLY A 254 -9.70 -8.17 16.67
C GLY A 254 -11.16 -8.40 16.29
N ILE A 255 -11.55 -9.65 15.99
CA ILE A 255 -12.89 -9.99 15.51
C ILE A 255 -13.77 -10.40 16.68
N PRO A 256 -15.02 -9.89 16.79
CA PRO A 256 -15.95 -10.33 17.81
C PRO A 256 -16.21 -11.84 17.72
N ALA A 257 -16.09 -12.56 18.85
CA ALA A 257 -16.29 -14.00 18.92
C ALA A 257 -17.62 -14.45 18.28
N GLY A 258 -18.70 -13.66 18.43
CA GLY A 258 -20.01 -13.95 17.83
C GLY A 258 -19.99 -14.22 16.33
N ARG A 259 -19.15 -13.51 15.55
CA ARG A 259 -19.04 -13.72 14.09
C ARG A 259 -18.28 -15.00 13.75
N LEU A 260 -17.38 -15.45 14.62
CA LEU A 260 -16.60 -16.67 14.45
C LEU A 260 -17.38 -17.91 14.86
N LEU A 261 -18.24 -17.80 15.88
CA LEU A 261 -19.06 -18.90 16.39
C LEU A 261 -19.96 -19.53 15.34
N ALA A 262 -20.59 -18.71 14.49
CA ALA A 262 -21.44 -19.18 13.40
C ALA A 262 -20.65 -20.01 12.36
N ARG A 263 -19.41 -19.60 12.05
CA ARG A 263 -18.54 -20.29 11.09
C ARG A 263 -18.03 -21.62 11.61
N VAL A 264 -17.67 -21.68 12.88
CA VAL A 264 -17.13 -22.89 13.54
C VAL A 264 -18.24 -23.85 14.01
N GLY A 265 -19.51 -23.44 13.88
CA GLY A 265 -20.67 -24.24 14.29
C GLY A 265 -20.73 -24.44 15.81
N LEU A 266 -20.41 -23.41 16.59
CA LEU A 266 -20.40 -23.47 18.06
C LEU A 266 -21.46 -22.54 18.65
N ALA A 267 -22.37 -23.07 19.48
CA ALA A 267 -23.36 -22.26 20.16
C ALA A 267 -22.71 -21.29 21.16
N ARG A 268 -23.28 -20.08 21.29
CA ARG A 268 -22.77 -19.03 22.19
C ARG A 268 -22.74 -19.48 23.65
N SER A 269 -23.77 -20.18 24.12
CA SER A 269 -23.81 -20.75 25.48
C SER A 269 -22.66 -21.72 25.72
N THR A 270 -22.40 -22.62 24.77
CA THR A 270 -21.31 -23.59 24.82
C THR A 270 -19.95 -22.90 24.87
N TYR A 271 -19.74 -21.85 24.06
CA TYR A 271 -18.50 -21.07 24.07
C TYR A 271 -18.18 -20.49 25.46
N TYR A 272 -19.13 -19.77 26.07
CA TYR A 272 -18.91 -19.19 27.40
C TYR A 272 -18.83 -20.26 28.50
N HIS A 273 -19.58 -21.35 28.38
CA HIS A 273 -19.46 -22.48 29.30
C HIS A 273 -18.05 -23.08 29.27
N GLN A 274 -17.50 -23.33 28.08
CA GLN A 274 -16.14 -23.85 27.92
C GLN A 274 -15.08 -22.85 28.38
N LEU A 275 -15.25 -21.56 28.09
CA LEU A 275 -14.35 -20.51 28.56
C LEU A 275 -14.30 -20.46 30.10
N ASN A 276 -15.47 -20.51 30.75
CA ASN A 276 -15.56 -20.57 32.20
C ASN A 276 -14.98 -21.86 32.75
N ALA A 277 -15.20 -23.00 32.09
CA ALA A 277 -14.62 -24.28 32.50
C ALA A 277 -13.08 -24.27 32.42
N MET A 278 -12.50 -23.60 31.42
CA MET A 278 -11.05 -23.43 31.29
C MET A 278 -10.45 -22.48 32.33
N ASN A 279 -11.21 -21.46 32.74
CA ASN A 279 -10.79 -20.49 33.76
C ASN A 279 -11.11 -20.93 35.20
N ARG A 280 -11.79 -22.05 35.39
CA ARG A 280 -12.10 -22.55 36.73
C ARG A 280 -10.79 -22.93 37.42
N PRO A 281 -10.55 -22.45 38.66
CA PRO A 281 -9.43 -22.94 39.45
C PRO A 281 -9.56 -24.46 39.61
N ASP A 282 -8.42 -25.16 39.68
CA ASP A 282 -8.45 -26.61 39.84
C ASP A 282 -9.14 -26.94 41.16
N ARG A 283 -10.33 -27.55 41.08
CA ARG A 283 -11.14 -27.93 42.25
C ARG A 283 -10.34 -28.83 43.20
N ASP A 284 -9.37 -29.55 42.66
CA ASP A 284 -8.55 -30.48 43.39
C ASP A 284 -7.25 -29.85 43.89
N GLU A 285 -6.95 -28.58 43.63
CA GLU A 285 -5.68 -27.93 43.99
C GLU A 285 -5.42 -27.95 45.50
N GLY A 286 -6.40 -27.54 46.31
CA GLY A 286 -6.29 -27.58 47.77
C GLY A 286 -6.18 -29.00 48.32
N LEU A 287 -6.89 -29.96 47.73
CA LEU A 287 -6.80 -31.38 48.11
C LEU A 287 -5.44 -31.96 47.73
N LEU A 288 -4.91 -31.55 46.59
CA LEU A 288 -3.64 -32.02 46.06
C LEU A 288 -2.47 -31.55 46.91
N ALA A 289 -2.51 -30.32 47.44
CA ALA A 289 -1.53 -29.83 48.41
C ALA A 289 -1.50 -30.74 49.65
N LEU A 290 -2.66 -31.01 50.26
CA LEU A 290 -2.77 -31.91 51.40
C LEU A 290 -2.28 -33.34 51.10
N VAL A 291 -2.67 -33.89 49.95
CA VAL A 291 -2.23 -35.23 49.50
C VAL A 291 -0.72 -35.27 49.32
N ARG A 292 -0.10 -34.21 48.79
CA ARG A 292 1.35 -34.09 48.67
C ARG A 292 2.03 -34.01 50.02
N ASP A 293 1.52 -33.19 50.94
CA ASP A 293 2.09 -33.04 52.28
C ASP A 293 2.09 -34.37 53.02
N VAL A 294 0.96 -35.09 53.02
CA VAL A 294 0.85 -36.43 53.62
C VAL A 294 1.81 -37.42 52.94
N PHE A 295 1.91 -37.37 51.61
CA PHE A 295 2.78 -38.27 50.87
C PHE A 295 4.27 -38.02 51.17
N GLU A 296 4.72 -36.77 51.22
CA GLU A 296 6.10 -36.40 51.54
C GLU A 296 6.43 -36.62 53.02
N ASN A 297 5.51 -36.31 53.95
CA ASN A 297 5.66 -36.63 55.38
C ASN A 297 5.80 -38.14 55.61
N SER A 298 5.19 -38.96 54.75
CA SER A 298 5.35 -40.42 54.79
C SER A 298 6.68 -40.92 54.21
N LEU A 299 7.58 -40.03 53.77
CA LEU A 299 8.79 -40.33 52.99
C LEU A 299 8.47 -41.12 51.71
N ARG A 300 7.35 -40.78 51.05
CA ARG A 300 6.88 -41.43 49.81
C ARG A 300 6.63 -42.94 49.93
N ARG A 301 6.34 -43.42 51.13
CA ARG A 301 6.07 -44.86 51.39
C ARG A 301 4.59 -45.21 51.26
N TYR A 302 3.70 -44.23 51.46
CA TYR A 302 2.27 -44.48 51.53
C TYR A 302 1.62 -44.48 50.15
N GLY A 303 0.93 -45.57 49.82
CA GLY A 303 0.00 -45.61 48.69
C GLY A 303 -1.32 -44.91 48.98
N TYR A 304 -2.14 -44.73 47.94
CA TYR A 304 -3.37 -43.94 48.01
C TYR A 304 -4.32 -44.31 49.14
N ARG A 305 -4.37 -45.60 49.54
CA ARG A 305 -5.21 -46.04 50.67
C ARG A 305 -4.76 -45.42 52.00
N ARG A 306 -3.45 -45.38 52.26
CA ARG A 306 -2.90 -44.80 53.49
C ARG A 306 -2.92 -43.28 53.43
N VAL A 307 -2.59 -42.70 52.28
CA VAL A 307 -2.66 -41.24 52.07
C VAL A 307 -4.10 -40.71 52.18
N TRP A 308 -5.11 -41.51 51.85
CA TRP A 308 -6.51 -41.14 52.03
C TRP A 308 -6.99 -41.16 53.49
N LEU A 309 -6.45 -42.05 54.33
CA LEU A 309 -6.87 -42.20 55.73
C LEU A 309 -6.39 -41.04 56.62
N GLU A 310 -5.19 -40.53 56.36
CA GLU A 310 -4.55 -39.42 57.11
C GLU A 310 -5.41 -38.13 57.14
N PRO A 311 -5.89 -37.59 56.00
CA PRO A 311 -6.85 -36.48 55.97
C PRO A 311 -8.17 -36.77 56.67
N GLY A 312 -8.63 -38.02 56.65
CA GLY A 312 -9.87 -38.44 57.30
C GLY A 312 -9.81 -38.25 58.83
N ASN A 313 -8.63 -38.44 59.42
CA ASN A 313 -8.38 -38.21 60.84
C ASN A 313 -8.40 -36.72 61.21
N ALA A 314 -8.18 -35.82 60.24
CA ALA A 314 -8.24 -34.36 60.40
C ALA A 314 -9.63 -33.77 60.06
N GLY A 315 -10.65 -34.61 59.85
CA GLY A 315 -12.04 -34.18 59.58
C GLY A 315 -12.35 -33.87 58.10
N ILE A 316 -11.44 -34.17 57.17
CA ILE A 316 -11.64 -33.90 55.73
C ILE A 316 -12.22 -35.12 55.04
N VAL A 317 -13.51 -35.06 54.68
CA VAL A 317 -14.21 -36.15 53.98
C VAL A 317 -14.00 -36.06 52.48
N VAL A 318 -13.16 -36.95 51.95
CA VAL A 318 -12.90 -37.10 50.50
C VAL A 318 -13.02 -38.55 50.09
N SER A 319 -13.42 -38.82 48.85
CA SER A 319 -13.46 -40.22 48.36
C SER A 319 -12.04 -40.74 48.08
N ALA A 320 -11.79 -42.01 48.41
CA ALA A 320 -10.50 -42.67 48.13
C ALA A 320 -10.15 -42.66 46.63
N LYS A 321 -11.15 -42.80 45.75
CA LYS A 321 -10.95 -42.73 44.28
C LYS A 321 -10.47 -41.35 43.82
N ARG A 322 -10.90 -40.27 44.48
CA ARG A 322 -10.46 -38.90 44.17
C ARG A 322 -8.98 -38.72 44.51
N VAL A 323 -8.56 -39.17 45.70
CA VAL A 323 -7.14 -39.18 46.11
C VAL A 323 -6.29 -40.04 45.17
N MET A 324 -6.77 -41.24 44.82
CA MET A 324 -6.08 -42.12 43.86
C MET A 324 -5.86 -41.42 42.51
N ARG A 325 -6.90 -40.82 41.91
CA ARG A 325 -6.78 -40.10 40.63
C ARG A 325 -5.76 -38.97 40.71
N LEU A 326 -5.74 -38.23 41.83
CA LEU A 326 -4.77 -37.15 42.03
C LEU A 326 -3.35 -37.68 42.13
N MET A 327 -3.12 -38.71 42.94
CA MET A 327 -1.80 -39.34 43.05
C MET A 327 -1.32 -39.87 41.69
N THR A 328 -2.19 -40.53 40.92
CA THR A 328 -1.85 -41.03 39.58
C THR A 328 -1.54 -39.89 38.61
N ARG A 329 -2.40 -38.86 38.52
CA ARG A 329 -2.22 -37.71 37.61
C ARG A 329 -0.93 -36.95 37.89
N HIS A 330 -0.53 -36.84 39.15
CA HIS A 330 0.66 -36.09 39.58
C HIS A 330 1.89 -36.96 39.85
N GLY A 331 1.86 -38.26 39.49
CA GLY A 331 3.02 -39.14 39.63
C GLY A 331 3.46 -39.42 41.06
N LEU A 332 2.56 -39.30 42.05
CA LEU A 332 2.83 -39.59 43.46
C LEU A 332 2.81 -41.11 43.68
N VAL A 333 3.81 -41.78 43.16
CA VAL A 333 3.94 -43.24 43.23
C VAL A 333 4.80 -43.62 44.43
N PRO A 334 4.32 -44.48 45.33
CA PRO A 334 5.10 -44.92 46.47
C PRO A 334 6.39 -45.63 46.04
N LEU A 335 7.47 -45.37 46.75
CA LEU A 335 8.73 -46.08 46.58
C LEU A 335 8.59 -47.49 47.15
N LEU A 336 8.02 -48.39 46.36
CA LEU A 336 7.98 -49.81 46.66
C LEU A 336 9.38 -50.40 46.43
N LYS A 337 10.11 -50.70 47.51
CA LYS A 337 11.19 -51.68 47.42
C LYS A 337 10.53 -52.99 47.00
N ARG A 338 10.80 -53.46 45.78
CA ARG A 338 10.34 -54.78 45.33
C ARG A 338 10.85 -55.78 46.36
N ALA A 339 9.94 -56.38 47.12
CA ALA A 339 10.29 -57.53 47.94
C ALA A 339 10.70 -58.63 46.96
N ARG A 340 12.00 -58.79 46.73
CA ARG A 340 12.51 -59.94 46.00
C ARG A 340 12.04 -61.15 46.81
N ARG A 341 11.23 -62.02 46.20
CA ARG A 341 11.01 -63.35 46.77
C ARG A 341 12.39 -63.97 46.95
N TYR A 342 12.63 -64.51 48.14
CA TYR A 342 13.87 -65.20 48.42
C TYR A 342 14.06 -66.30 47.38
N SER A 343 15.20 -66.28 46.69
CA SER A 343 15.61 -67.31 45.75
C SER A 343 16.94 -67.84 46.27
N SER A 344 16.93 -69.09 46.75
CA SER A 344 18.15 -69.83 47.13
C SER A 344 19.04 -70.13 45.93
N TYR A 345 18.45 -70.15 44.74
CA TYR A 345 19.15 -70.32 43.47
C TYR A 345 19.99 -69.07 43.15
N LYS A 346 21.32 -69.22 43.17
CA LYS A 346 22.31 -68.16 42.90
C LYS A 346 22.67 -68.03 41.41
N GLY A 347 21.95 -68.71 40.52
CA GLY A 347 22.30 -68.86 39.10
C GLY A 347 23.22 -70.06 38.85
N GLU A 348 23.33 -70.51 37.60
CA GLU A 348 24.32 -71.51 37.19
C GLU A 348 25.72 -70.92 37.35
N LEU A 349 26.61 -71.63 38.05
CA LEU A 349 28.00 -71.19 38.28
C LEU A 349 28.84 -71.17 37.00
N THR A 350 28.40 -71.88 35.97
CA THR A 350 29.07 -71.99 34.67
C THR A 350 28.22 -71.37 33.59
N LYS A 351 28.86 -70.73 32.61
CA LYS A 351 28.17 -70.22 31.42
C LYS A 351 27.49 -71.39 30.71
N ALA A 352 26.19 -71.25 30.41
CA ALA A 352 25.44 -72.27 29.70
C ALA A 352 26.19 -72.68 28.41
N PRO A 353 26.31 -73.98 28.11
CA PRO A 353 26.97 -74.44 26.89
C PRO A 353 26.25 -73.90 25.66
N ASN A 354 27.00 -73.65 24.59
CA ASN A 354 26.45 -73.09 23.36
C ASN A 354 25.35 -74.00 22.81
N ASN A 355 24.20 -73.44 22.44
CA ASN A 355 23.15 -74.18 21.76
C ASN A 355 23.57 -74.45 20.32
N LEU A 356 24.10 -75.65 20.07
CA LEU A 356 24.58 -76.06 18.75
C LEU A 356 23.43 -76.37 17.78
N VAL A 357 22.22 -76.64 18.28
CA VAL A 357 21.06 -77.04 17.48
C VAL A 357 20.25 -75.84 16.98
N ASN A 358 20.22 -74.74 17.73
CA ASN A 358 19.53 -73.49 17.36
C ASN A 358 18.13 -73.68 16.73
N ARG A 359 17.34 -74.61 17.29
CA ARG A 359 15.98 -74.97 16.83
C ARG A 359 15.91 -75.55 15.40
N VAL A 360 17.02 -75.95 14.82
CA VAL A 360 17.07 -76.71 13.55
C VAL A 360 17.14 -78.19 13.89
N PHE A 361 16.00 -78.88 13.83
CA PHE A 361 15.87 -80.30 14.21
C PHE A 361 15.94 -81.26 13.02
N HIS A 362 16.17 -80.74 11.80
CA HIS A 362 16.29 -81.52 10.58
C HIS A 362 17.75 -81.66 10.15
N ALA A 363 18.15 -82.87 9.78
CA ALA A 363 19.44 -83.18 9.17
C ALA A 363 19.21 -83.99 7.89
N GLU A 364 20.05 -83.76 6.87
CA GLU A 364 19.93 -84.39 5.54
C GLU A 364 20.31 -85.87 5.55
N GLU A 365 21.08 -86.32 6.54
CA GLU A 365 21.54 -87.72 6.66
C GLU A 365 21.26 -88.27 8.07
N PRO A 366 20.96 -89.58 8.19
CA PRO A 366 20.81 -90.25 9.48
C PRO A 366 22.07 -90.09 10.35
N ASN A 367 21.89 -89.99 11.67
CA ASN A 367 22.95 -89.89 12.68
C ASN A 367 23.85 -88.63 12.64
N ARG A 368 23.50 -87.61 11.85
CA ARG A 368 24.26 -86.35 11.80
C ARG A 368 23.86 -85.32 12.87
N LEU A 369 22.66 -85.45 13.42
CA LEU A 369 22.15 -84.63 14.51
C LEU A 369 21.50 -85.55 15.56
N VAL A 370 22.07 -85.58 16.76
CA VAL A 370 21.49 -86.29 17.90
C VAL A 370 21.24 -85.26 18.99
N PHE A 371 19.98 -85.05 19.34
CA PHE A 371 19.58 -84.23 20.47
C PHE A 371 18.84 -85.13 21.46
N ARG A 372 19.10 -84.91 22.76
CA ARG A 372 18.36 -85.58 23.82
C ARG A 372 17.32 -84.60 24.33
N GLN A 373 16.06 -85.00 24.40
CA GLN A 373 15.06 -84.25 25.14
C GLN A 373 15.49 -84.25 26.60
N ILE A 374 15.87 -83.08 27.12
CA ILE A 374 16.12 -82.89 28.55
C ILE A 374 14.79 -82.41 29.12
N GLU A 375 14.06 -83.29 29.80
CA GLU A 375 12.99 -82.86 30.70
C GLU A 375 13.66 -82.17 31.90
N VAL A 376 13.43 -80.87 32.01
CA VAL A 376 13.80 -80.13 33.22
C VAL A 376 12.63 -80.29 34.18
N ASP A 377 12.73 -81.26 35.08
CA ASP A 377 11.83 -81.34 36.22
C ASP A 377 12.02 -80.11 37.10
N VAL A 378 11.07 -79.19 37.04
CA VAL A 378 10.96 -78.09 37.98
C VAL A 378 10.37 -78.66 39.26
N PHE A 379 11.22 -79.19 40.14
CA PHE A 379 10.82 -79.48 41.52
C PHE A 379 10.51 -78.15 42.21
N GLY A 380 9.21 -77.82 42.29
CA GLY A 380 8.70 -76.69 43.02
C GLY A 380 8.83 -76.90 44.53
N GLY A 381 9.57 -76.00 45.18
CA GLY A 381 9.62 -75.82 46.63
C GLY A 381 9.66 -74.33 46.96
#